data_AF-A0A936SQ05-F1
#
_entry.id   AF-A0A936SQ05-F1
#
_cell.length_a   1.000
_cell.length_b   1.000
_cell.length_c   1.000
_cell.angle_alpha   90.00
_cell.angle_beta   90.00
_cell.angle_gamma   90.00
#
_symmetry.space_group_name_H-M   'P 1'
#
loop_
_entity.id
_entity.type
_entity.pdbx_description
1 polymer ?
#
loop_
_entity_poly.entity_id
_entity_poly.type
_entity_poly.pdbx_seq_one_letter_code
_entity_poly.pdbx_strand_id
1 'polypeptide(L)'
;MPTEPSTTRKPVTQPLTPPPELLAREQRPRTPLPGWWRWALLAAVLVLAGGVALLLLRSNDPRADTRPIEVVKGFAAALAAKDADAMLGYVEPTVFRREISPEVRAYVEYLEAVRFDNPRYELLDNDGERAHVRWTATMQYTLNLGDTRKSGERTIDTTFELTKFEGTWYLRNAKLPDA
;
A
#
# COMPACT_ATOMS: atom_id res chain seq x y z
N MET A 1 -18.76 55.85 -103.94
CA MET A 1 -18.80 54.41 -104.33
C MET A 1 -18.07 53.62 -103.25
N PRO A 2 -18.33 52.34 -103.01
CA PRO A 2 -19.53 51.69 -102.47
C PRO A 2 -19.25 50.89 -101.15
N THR A 3 -20.32 50.56 -100.42
CA THR A 3 -20.60 49.37 -99.58
C THR A 3 -19.67 48.88 -98.43
N GLU A 4 -20.30 48.73 -97.25
CA GLU A 4 -20.01 47.92 -96.03
C GLU A 4 -19.63 46.43 -96.28
N PRO A 5 -19.34 45.55 -95.27
CA PRO A 5 -19.46 45.67 -93.79
C PRO A 5 -18.28 45.08 -92.96
N SER A 6 -18.28 45.27 -91.62
CA SER A 6 -18.18 44.21 -90.58
C SER A 6 -17.58 44.69 -89.23
N THR A 7 -18.42 44.62 -88.20
CA THR A 7 -18.14 44.21 -86.81
C THR A 7 -16.98 44.89 -86.05
N THR A 8 -17.27 45.87 -85.19
CA THR A 8 -16.40 46.24 -84.04
C THR A 8 -17.19 46.91 -82.91
N ARG A 9 -17.24 46.21 -81.76
CA ARG A 9 -17.17 46.67 -80.35
C ARG A 9 -18.04 47.86 -79.88
N LYS A 10 -18.87 47.62 -78.85
CA LYS A 10 -19.25 48.65 -77.87
C LYS A 10 -18.73 48.29 -76.46
N PRO A 11 -18.44 49.30 -75.61
CA PRO A 11 -17.61 49.17 -74.41
C PRO A 11 -18.43 48.95 -73.13
N VAL A 12 -17.71 48.52 -72.10
CA VAL A 12 -18.14 48.18 -70.73
C VAL A 12 -18.35 49.44 -69.88
N THR A 13 -19.43 49.50 -69.10
CA THR A 13 -19.51 50.28 -67.85
C THR A 13 -20.25 49.47 -66.77
N GLN A 14 -19.43 48.70 -66.06
CA GLN A 14 -19.42 48.27 -64.65
C GLN A 14 -20.64 48.60 -63.73
N PRO A 15 -21.17 47.61 -63.00
CA PRO A 15 -22.00 47.84 -61.82
C PRO A 15 -21.20 47.86 -60.50
N LEU A 16 -21.60 48.78 -59.63
CA LEU A 16 -21.54 48.82 -58.15
C LEU A 16 -20.37 48.10 -57.43
N THR A 17 -19.50 48.89 -56.81
CA THR A 17 -18.50 48.42 -55.83
C THR A 17 -19.12 48.35 -54.42
N PRO A 18 -19.37 47.17 -53.84
CA PRO A 18 -19.38 47.01 -52.39
C PRO A 18 -17.94 46.82 -51.86
N PRO A 19 -17.65 47.25 -50.62
CA PRO A 19 -16.29 47.29 -50.06
C PRO A 19 -15.67 45.89 -49.88
N PRO A 20 -14.33 45.78 -49.92
CA PRO A 20 -13.64 44.50 -49.84
C PRO A 20 -13.90 43.83 -48.49
N GLU A 21 -14.64 42.74 -48.56
CA GLU A 21 -14.23 41.44 -48.03
C GLU A 21 -13.37 41.49 -46.76
N LEU A 22 -14.05 41.15 -45.65
CA LEU A 22 -13.50 40.52 -44.45
C LEU A 22 -12.75 39.21 -44.79
N LEU A 23 -11.68 39.30 -45.59
CA LEU A 23 -10.74 38.24 -45.88
C LEU A 23 -9.38 38.76 -45.42
N ALA A 24 -8.93 38.45 -44.21
CA ALA A 24 -8.48 37.10 -43.95
C ALA A 24 -8.64 36.76 -42.47
N ARG A 25 -9.77 36.14 -42.12
CA ARG A 25 -9.72 35.14 -41.07
C ARG A 25 -9.19 33.88 -41.74
N GLU A 26 -7.87 33.69 -41.72
CA GLU A 26 -7.26 32.39 -42.04
C GLU A 26 -7.81 31.36 -41.04
N GLN A 27 -8.96 30.78 -41.33
CA GLN A 27 -9.34 29.50 -40.76
C GLN A 27 -8.47 28.47 -41.45
N ARG A 28 -7.25 28.29 -40.93
CA ARG A 28 -6.45 27.10 -41.25
C ARG A 28 -7.37 25.89 -41.05
N PRO A 29 -7.56 25.04 -42.07
CA PRO A 29 -8.30 23.81 -41.86
C PRO A 29 -7.53 23.03 -40.80
N ARG A 30 -8.16 22.80 -39.63
CA ARG A 30 -7.66 21.82 -38.67
C ARG A 30 -7.71 20.49 -39.41
N THR A 31 -6.55 20.04 -39.90
CA THR A 31 -6.39 18.71 -40.48
C THR A 31 -7.05 17.71 -39.52
N PRO A 32 -8.09 16.98 -39.95
CA PRO A 32 -8.70 15.99 -39.08
C PRO A 32 -7.61 14.99 -38.71
N LEU A 33 -7.40 14.79 -37.40
CA LEU A 33 -6.46 13.80 -36.91
C LEU A 33 -6.77 12.46 -37.59
N PRO A 34 -5.75 11.72 -38.05
CA PRO A 34 -5.95 10.45 -38.74
C PRO A 34 -6.90 9.52 -37.97
N GLY A 35 -7.81 8.82 -38.63
CA GLY A 35 -8.82 7.97 -37.97
C GLY A 35 -8.25 6.92 -37.01
N TRP A 36 -6.97 6.54 -37.16
CA TRP A 36 -6.26 5.62 -36.27
C TRP A 36 -5.96 6.20 -34.88
N TRP A 37 -5.93 7.52 -34.72
CA TRP A 37 -5.63 8.18 -33.44
C TRP A 37 -6.68 7.89 -32.37
N ARG A 38 -7.95 7.72 -32.77
CA ARG A 38 -9.04 7.33 -31.87
C ARG A 38 -8.81 5.94 -31.28
N TRP A 39 -8.32 5.02 -32.10
CA TRP A 39 -7.98 3.67 -31.67
C TRP A 39 -6.71 3.63 -30.82
N ALA A 40 -5.71 4.45 -31.14
CA ALA A 40 -4.52 4.61 -30.32
C ALA A 40 -4.83 5.18 -28.92
N LEU A 41 -5.71 6.19 -28.84
CA LEU A 41 -6.18 6.73 -27.56
C LEU A 41 -7.00 5.71 -26.77
N LEU A 42 -7.91 4.97 -27.43
CA LEU A 42 -8.67 3.89 -26.78
C LEU A 42 -7.75 2.80 -26.23
N ALA A 43 -6.75 2.38 -27.02
CA ALA A 43 -5.76 1.39 -26.57
C ALA A 43 -4.92 1.92 -25.39
N ALA A 44 -4.49 3.18 -25.44
CA ALA A 44 -3.74 3.79 -24.34
C ALA A 44 -4.58 3.87 -23.04
N VAL A 45 -5.86 4.23 -23.14
CA VAL A 45 -6.78 4.25 -21.99
C VAL A 45 -7.01 2.84 -21.46
N LEU A 46 -7.18 1.84 -22.32
CA LEU A 46 -7.34 0.44 -21.92
C LEU A 46 -6.09 -0.10 -21.20
N VAL A 47 -4.89 0.24 -21.70
CA VAL A 47 -3.63 -0.14 -21.07
C VAL A 47 -3.46 0.56 -19.72
N LEU A 48 -3.81 1.85 -19.62
CA LEU A 48 -3.80 2.59 -18.35
C LEU A 48 -4.80 1.99 -17.35
N ALA A 49 -6.04 1.74 -17.77
CA ALA A 49 -7.06 1.16 -16.92
C ALA A 49 -6.68 -0.26 -16.46
N GLY A 50 -6.14 -1.08 -17.37
CA GLY A 50 -5.63 -2.42 -17.06
C GLY A 50 -4.43 -2.37 -16.12
N GLY A 51 -3.49 -1.45 -16.33
CA GLY A 51 -2.33 -1.25 -15.46
C GLY A 51 -2.72 -0.80 -14.06
N VAL A 52 -3.68 0.13 -13.95
CA VAL A 52 -4.22 0.58 -12.65
C VAL A 52 -4.97 -0.54 -11.94
N ALA A 53 -5.82 -1.29 -12.64
CA ALA A 53 -6.52 -2.45 -12.05
C ALA A 53 -5.53 -3.50 -11.53
N LEU A 54 -4.46 -3.77 -12.28
CA LEU A 54 -3.44 -4.75 -11.90
C LEU A 54 -2.61 -4.26 -10.70
N LEU A 55 -2.32 -2.96 -10.61
CA LEU A 55 -1.69 -2.36 -9.43
C LEU A 55 -2.58 -2.43 -8.19
N LEU A 56 -3.88 -2.18 -8.34
CA LEU A 56 -4.84 -2.27 -7.23
C LEU A 56 -5.03 -3.71 -6.74
N LEU A 57 -5.01 -4.70 -7.63
CA LEU A 57 -5.03 -6.11 -7.23
C LEU A 57 -3.74 -6.50 -6.50
N ARG A 58 -2.58 -6.04 -6.99
CA ARG A 58 -1.29 -6.38 -6.38
C ARG A 58 -1.05 -5.69 -5.04
N SER A 59 -1.58 -4.49 -4.83
CA SER A 59 -1.47 -3.79 -3.53
C SER A 59 -2.30 -4.44 -2.43
N ASN A 60 -3.26 -5.29 -2.78
CA ASN A 60 -4.15 -5.94 -1.82
C ASN A 60 -3.84 -7.43 -1.65
N ASP A 61 -2.67 -7.91 -2.09
CA ASP A 61 -2.23 -9.29 -1.84
C ASP A 61 -1.88 -9.44 -0.35
N PRO A 62 -2.68 -10.18 0.44
CA PRO A 62 -2.42 -10.32 1.88
C PRO A 62 -1.09 -11.00 2.17
N ARG A 63 -0.60 -11.86 1.26
CA ARG A 63 0.66 -12.59 1.47
C ARG A 63 1.89 -11.69 1.39
N ALA A 64 1.76 -10.52 0.78
CA ALA A 64 2.82 -9.51 0.72
C ALA A 64 2.78 -8.54 1.92
N ASP A 65 1.77 -8.61 2.79
CA ASP A 65 1.64 -7.74 3.95
C ASP A 65 2.61 -8.16 5.07
N THR A 66 3.63 -7.34 5.31
CA THR A 66 4.64 -7.57 6.36
C THR A 66 4.22 -7.02 7.73
N ARG A 67 3.10 -6.30 7.84
CA ARG A 67 2.65 -5.71 9.12
C ARG A 67 2.49 -6.72 10.26
N PRO A 68 2.00 -7.96 10.03
CA PRO A 68 1.95 -8.96 11.10
C PRO A 68 3.32 -9.26 11.71
N ILE A 69 4.37 -9.33 10.87
CA ILE A 69 5.75 -9.54 11.33
C ILE A 69 6.19 -8.37 12.22
N GLU A 70 5.91 -7.13 11.80
CA GLU A 70 6.29 -5.94 12.56
C GLU A 70 5.61 -5.86 13.93
N VAL A 71 4.37 -6.38 14.06
CA VAL A 71 3.70 -6.51 15.36
C VAL A 71 4.46 -7.46 16.29
N VAL A 72 4.87 -8.65 15.80
CA VAL A 72 5.64 -9.61 16.61
C VAL A 72 7.02 -9.06 16.98
N LYS A 73 7.69 -8.34 16.07
CA LYS A 73 8.94 -7.65 16.37
C LYS A 73 8.77 -6.58 17.45
N GLY A 74 7.72 -5.76 17.33
CA GLY A 74 7.39 -4.73 18.31
C GLY A 74 7.12 -5.32 19.69
N PHE A 75 6.35 -6.41 19.75
CA PHE A 75 6.11 -7.14 21.00
C PHE A 75 7.40 -7.69 21.62
N ALA A 76 8.26 -8.33 20.83
CA ALA A 76 9.55 -8.83 21.30
C ALA A 76 10.47 -7.71 21.81
N ALA A 77 10.46 -6.55 21.14
CA ALA A 77 11.20 -5.37 21.58
C ALA A 77 10.66 -4.80 22.89
N ALA A 78 9.32 -4.71 23.04
CA ALA A 78 8.69 -4.29 24.30
C ALA A 78 9.01 -5.25 25.46
N LEU A 79 9.05 -6.56 25.19
CA LEU A 79 9.47 -7.56 26.17
C LEU A 79 10.94 -7.40 26.58
N ALA A 80 11.85 -7.17 25.62
CA ALA A 80 13.26 -6.90 25.91
C ALA A 80 13.45 -5.59 26.69
N ALA A 81 12.63 -4.56 26.39
CA ALA A 81 12.61 -3.30 27.10
C ALA A 81 11.92 -3.38 28.47
N LYS A 82 11.26 -4.51 28.78
CA LYS A 82 10.47 -4.71 30.01
C LYS A 82 9.37 -3.68 30.16
N ASP A 83 8.72 -3.34 29.05
CA ASP A 83 7.62 -2.40 29.00
C ASP A 83 6.31 -3.18 28.84
N ALA A 84 5.67 -3.49 29.98
CA ALA A 84 4.43 -4.24 30.01
C ALA A 84 3.28 -3.51 29.29
N ASP A 85 3.27 -2.17 29.30
CA ASP A 85 2.21 -1.38 28.66
C ASP A 85 2.37 -1.41 27.14
N ALA A 86 3.60 -1.28 26.64
CA ALA A 86 3.90 -1.47 25.23
C ALA A 86 3.59 -2.89 24.77
N MET A 87 3.94 -3.92 25.56
CA MET A 87 3.60 -5.32 25.26
C MET A 87 2.09 -5.51 25.13
N LEU A 88 1.31 -5.04 26.10
CA LEU A 88 -0.16 -5.14 26.08
C LEU A 88 -0.76 -4.35 24.92
N GLY A 89 -0.11 -3.28 24.45
CA GLY A 89 -0.50 -2.52 23.26
C GLY A 89 -0.59 -3.36 21.99
N TYR A 90 0.22 -4.41 21.87
CA TYR A 90 0.19 -5.34 20.72
C TYR A 90 -0.84 -6.46 20.87
N VAL A 91 -1.41 -6.66 22.06
CA VAL A 91 -2.41 -7.71 22.33
C VAL A 91 -3.81 -7.22 22.00
N GLU A 92 -4.62 -8.10 21.40
CA GLU A 92 -6.00 -7.81 21.03
C GLU A 92 -6.77 -7.19 22.20
N PRO A 93 -7.47 -6.05 22.01
CA PRO A 93 -8.13 -5.31 23.08
C PRO A 93 -9.44 -5.98 23.55
N THR A 94 -9.35 -7.23 23.99
CA THR A 94 -10.47 -8.00 24.53
C THR A 94 -10.60 -7.88 26.05
N VAL A 95 -11.66 -8.46 26.61
CA VAL A 95 -11.80 -8.60 28.08
C VAL A 95 -10.63 -9.39 28.66
N PHE A 96 -10.17 -10.44 27.98
CA PHE A 96 -9.04 -11.26 28.40
C PHE A 96 -7.76 -10.43 28.60
N ARG A 97 -7.49 -9.45 27.72
CA ARG A 97 -6.35 -8.54 27.90
C ARG A 97 -6.41 -7.82 29.25
N ARG A 98 -7.59 -7.38 29.69
CA ARG A 98 -7.76 -6.67 30.97
C ARG A 98 -7.51 -7.60 32.16
N GLU A 99 -7.87 -8.86 32.03
CA GLU A 99 -7.67 -9.89 33.05
C GLU A 99 -6.19 -10.24 33.22
N ILE A 100 -5.44 -10.41 32.12
CA ILE A 100 -4.01 -10.76 32.18
C ILE A 100 -3.10 -9.56 32.45
N SER A 101 -3.59 -8.32 32.28
CA SER A 101 -2.77 -7.11 32.40
C SER A 101 -2.01 -6.99 33.73
N PRO A 102 -2.61 -7.23 34.91
CA PRO A 102 -1.90 -7.16 36.18
C PRO A 102 -0.82 -8.24 36.29
N GLU A 103 -1.10 -9.45 35.80
CA GLU A 103 -0.17 -10.57 35.85
C GLU A 103 1.04 -10.34 34.95
N VAL A 104 0.82 -9.84 33.73
CA VAL A 104 1.92 -9.47 32.81
C VAL A 104 2.82 -8.40 33.42
N ARG A 105 2.24 -7.37 34.05
CA ARG A 105 3.00 -6.33 34.74
C ARG A 105 3.84 -6.91 35.88
N ALA A 106 3.27 -7.81 36.68
CA ALA A 106 4.00 -8.47 37.76
C ALA A 106 5.16 -9.34 37.23
N TYR A 107 4.97 -10.09 36.15
CA TYR A 107 6.06 -10.90 35.57
C TYR A 107 7.21 -10.05 35.04
N VAL A 108 6.89 -8.90 34.45
CA VAL A 108 7.89 -7.97 33.93
C VAL A 108 8.74 -7.36 35.04
N GLU A 109 8.19 -7.16 36.24
CA GLU A 109 8.95 -6.69 37.41
C GLU A 109 10.03 -7.69 37.86
N TYR A 110 9.77 -8.99 37.74
CA TYR A 110 10.78 -10.02 38.06
C TYR A 110 11.91 -10.08 37.03
N LEU A 111 11.69 -9.58 35.81
CA LEU A 111 12.71 -9.57 34.77
C LEU A 111 13.69 -8.42 35.04
N GLU A 112 14.92 -8.77 35.40
CA GLU A 112 15.99 -7.79 35.53
C GLU A 112 16.57 -7.42 34.16
N ALA A 113 16.84 -8.43 33.34
CA ALA A 113 17.34 -8.25 31.98
C ALA A 113 16.79 -9.35 31.06
N VAL A 114 16.45 -8.97 29.84
CA VAL A 114 16.08 -9.90 28.76
C VAL A 114 16.74 -9.42 27.49
N ARG A 115 17.34 -10.35 26.75
CA ARG A 115 17.80 -10.11 25.37
C ARG A 115 17.50 -11.33 24.51
N PHE A 116 17.27 -11.06 23.23
CA PHE A 116 17.01 -12.09 22.23
C PHE A 116 18.18 -12.12 21.25
N ASP A 117 18.89 -13.24 21.26
CA ASP A 117 19.97 -13.50 20.32
C ASP A 117 19.43 -14.22 19.09
N ASN A 118 19.92 -13.82 17.91
CA ASN A 118 19.54 -14.38 16.61
C ASN A 118 18.03 -14.47 16.35
N PRO A 119 17.24 -13.41 16.60
CA PRO A 119 15.80 -13.47 16.40
C PRO A 119 15.47 -13.64 14.91
N ARG A 120 14.60 -14.59 14.60
CA ARG A 120 14.03 -14.81 13.26
C ARG A 120 12.52 -14.74 13.34
N TYR A 121 11.94 -14.06 12.36
CA TYR A 121 10.51 -13.88 12.24
C TYR A 121 10.09 -14.35 10.85
N GLU A 122 9.17 -15.29 10.79
CA GLU A 122 8.71 -15.92 9.56
C GLU A 122 7.19 -15.83 9.49
N LEU A 123 6.67 -15.25 8.41
CA LEU A 123 5.24 -15.26 8.12
C LEU A 123 4.88 -16.61 7.51
N LEU A 124 4.11 -17.41 8.24
CA LEU A 124 3.69 -18.74 7.81
C LEU A 124 2.50 -18.65 6.84
N ASP A 125 1.52 -17.84 7.20
CA ASP A 125 0.34 -17.56 6.38
C ASP A 125 -0.25 -16.19 6.71
N ASN A 126 -0.98 -15.64 5.74
CA ASN A 126 -1.76 -14.42 5.87
C ASN A 126 -2.93 -14.47 4.88
N ASP A 127 -4.15 -14.38 5.37
CA ASP A 127 -5.38 -14.35 4.55
C ASP A 127 -6.00 -12.95 4.43
N GLY A 128 -5.41 -11.95 5.09
CA GLY A 128 -5.84 -10.55 5.08
C GLY A 128 -6.58 -10.11 6.33
N GLU A 129 -7.11 -11.06 7.09
CA GLU A 129 -7.80 -10.86 8.37
C GLU A 129 -7.09 -11.59 9.52
N ARG A 130 -6.42 -12.70 9.22
CA ARG A 130 -5.58 -13.49 10.13
C ARG A 130 -4.23 -13.76 9.52
N ALA A 131 -3.23 -13.87 10.39
CA ALA A 131 -1.88 -14.23 10.00
C ALA A 131 -1.21 -15.06 11.09
N HIS A 132 -0.35 -15.98 10.70
CA HIS A 132 0.50 -16.71 11.63
C HIS A 132 1.95 -16.33 11.42
N VAL A 133 2.61 -15.94 12.51
CA VAL A 133 4.02 -15.56 12.48
C VAL A 133 4.78 -16.44 13.46
N ARG A 134 5.77 -17.17 12.94
CA ARG A 134 6.71 -17.92 13.78
C ARG A 134 7.84 -17.01 14.21
N TRP A 135 8.07 -16.98 15.51
CA TRP A 135 9.22 -16.33 16.13
C TRP A 135 10.15 -17.39 16.72
N THR A 136 11.40 -17.38 16.28
CA THR A 136 12.46 -18.18 16.88
C THR A 136 13.60 -17.29 17.35
N ALA A 137 14.11 -17.54 18.55
CA ALA A 137 15.22 -16.79 19.13
C ALA A 137 15.88 -17.58 20.27
N THR A 138 17.08 -17.20 20.64
CA THR A 138 17.67 -17.60 21.92
C THR A 138 17.46 -16.49 22.94
N MET A 139 16.60 -16.71 23.93
CA MET A 139 16.34 -15.76 25.00
C MET A 139 17.36 -15.94 26.13
N GLN A 140 18.09 -14.87 26.43
CA GLN A 140 18.95 -14.78 27.60
C GLN A 140 18.22 -13.91 28.62
N TYR A 141 18.02 -14.41 29.82
CA TYR A 141 17.24 -13.73 30.84
C TYR A 141 17.96 -13.73 32.18
N THR A 142 17.69 -12.70 32.96
CA THR A 142 18.07 -12.57 34.36
C THR A 142 16.83 -12.20 35.14
N LEU A 143 16.48 -13.03 36.12
CA LEU A 143 15.39 -12.80 37.05
C LEU A 143 15.94 -12.30 38.38
N ASN A 144 15.28 -11.30 38.94
CA ASN A 144 15.48 -10.85 40.31
C ASN A 144 14.31 -11.33 41.17
N LEU A 145 14.57 -12.29 42.06
CA LEU A 145 13.57 -12.87 42.97
C LEU A 145 13.72 -12.30 44.40
N GLY A 146 14.23 -11.07 44.52
CA GLY A 146 14.54 -10.43 45.80
C GLY A 146 15.94 -10.77 46.27
N ASP A 147 16.09 -11.87 47.00
CA ASP A 147 17.38 -12.27 47.60
C ASP A 147 18.24 -13.11 46.66
N THR A 148 17.69 -13.54 45.52
CA THR A 148 18.36 -14.42 44.56
C THR A 148 18.20 -13.89 43.15
N ARG A 149 19.34 -13.82 42.43
CA ARG A 149 19.38 -13.56 41.00
C ARG A 149 19.56 -14.88 40.26
N LYS A 150 18.68 -15.16 39.30
CA LYS A 150 18.78 -16.35 38.44
C LYS A 150 18.93 -15.94 37.00
N SER A 151 20.04 -16.31 36.38
CA SER A 151 20.25 -16.15 34.94
C SER A 151 20.09 -17.48 34.22
N GLY A 152 19.65 -17.42 32.97
CA GLY A 152 19.54 -18.60 32.15
C GLY A 152 19.35 -18.27 30.68
N GLU A 153 19.40 -19.33 29.90
CA GLU A 153 19.14 -19.32 28.46
C GLU A 153 17.92 -20.19 28.18
N ARG A 154 17.07 -19.75 27.26
CA ARG A 154 15.92 -20.52 26.79
C ARG A 154 15.72 -20.29 25.29
N THR A 155 15.57 -21.37 24.54
CA THR A 155 15.15 -21.28 23.14
C THR A 155 13.67 -20.91 23.07
N ILE A 156 13.38 -19.90 22.27
CA ILE A 156 12.03 -19.50 21.89
C ILE A 156 11.75 -20.11 20.53
N ASP A 157 10.64 -20.83 20.44
CA ASP A 157 10.00 -21.23 19.21
C ASP A 157 8.51 -21.08 19.46
N THR A 158 7.88 -20.08 18.87
CA THR A 158 6.49 -19.73 19.16
C THR A 158 5.82 -19.24 17.90
N THR A 159 4.66 -19.80 17.60
CA THR A 159 3.80 -19.34 16.52
C THR A 159 2.72 -18.46 17.11
N PHE A 160 2.74 -17.18 16.76
CA PHE A 160 1.68 -16.26 17.11
C PHE A 160 0.57 -16.31 16.07
N GLU A 161 -0.68 -16.34 16.54
CA GLU A 161 -1.85 -16.02 15.73
C GLU A 161 -2.13 -14.52 15.90
N LEU A 162 -2.21 -13.83 14.76
CA LEU A 162 -2.57 -12.43 14.67
C LEU A 162 -3.93 -12.29 14.03
N THR A 163 -4.70 -11.33 14.52
CA THR A 163 -5.99 -10.94 13.95
C THR A 163 -5.97 -9.46 13.61
N LYS A 164 -6.66 -9.10 12.54
CA LYS A 164 -6.89 -7.72 12.16
C LYS A 164 -8.19 -7.23 12.80
N PHE A 165 -8.12 -6.08 13.45
CA PHE A 165 -9.25 -5.42 14.06
C PHE A 165 -9.17 -3.92 13.72
N GLU A 166 -10.22 -3.39 13.11
CA GLU A 166 -10.29 -1.98 12.65
C GLU A 166 -9.06 -1.55 11.82
N GLY A 167 -8.57 -2.44 10.96
CA GLY A 167 -7.41 -2.18 10.09
C GLY A 167 -6.04 -2.32 10.76
N THR A 168 -5.98 -2.64 12.06
CA THR A 168 -4.75 -2.81 12.83
C THR A 168 -4.56 -4.27 13.22
N TRP A 169 -3.33 -4.76 13.16
CA TRP A 169 -2.98 -6.13 13.53
C TRP A 169 -2.68 -6.25 15.03
N TYR A 170 -3.20 -7.30 15.66
CA TYR A 170 -3.00 -7.60 17.07
C TYR A 170 -2.66 -9.07 17.29
N LEU A 171 -1.88 -9.35 18.32
CA LEU A 171 -1.64 -10.69 18.85
C LEU A 171 -2.92 -11.20 19.51
N ARG A 172 -3.39 -12.35 19.05
CA ARG A 172 -4.58 -13.02 19.59
C ARG A 172 -4.23 -14.25 20.41
N ASN A 173 -3.30 -15.05 19.91
CA ASN A 173 -2.90 -16.30 20.55
C ASN A 173 -1.42 -16.60 20.33
N ALA A 174 -0.86 -17.46 21.16
CA ALA A 174 0.51 -17.95 21.04
C ALA A 174 0.53 -19.46 21.24
N LYS A 175 1.05 -20.19 20.24
CA LYS A 175 1.22 -21.64 20.29
C LYS A 175 2.70 -21.99 20.41
N LEU A 176 3.03 -22.78 21.41
CA LEU A 176 4.35 -23.43 21.56
C LEU A 176 4.38 -24.71 20.69
N PRO A 177 5.54 -25.13 20.17
CA PRO A 177 5.66 -26.39 19.44
C PRO A 177 5.23 -27.56 20.34
N ASP A 178 4.55 -28.53 19.74
CA ASP A 178 4.17 -29.76 20.43
C ASP A 178 5.47 -30.52 20.81
N ALA A 179 5.64 -30.83 22.09
CA ALA A 179 6.86 -31.40 22.67
C ALA A 179 7.07 -32.89 22.34
#